data_AF-A0A855N7G1-F1
#
_entry.id   AF-A0A855N7G1-F1
#
_cell.length_a   1.000
_cell.length_b   1.000
_cell.length_c   1.000
_cell.angle_alpha   90.00
_cell.angle_beta   90.00
_cell.angle_gamma   90.00
#
_symmetry.space_group_name_H-M   'P 1'
#
loop_
_entity.id
_entity.type
_entity.pdbx_description
1 polymer ?
#
loop_
_entity_poly.entity_id
_entity_poly.type
_entity_poly.pdbx_seq_one_letter_code
_entity_poly.pdbx_strand_id
1 'polypeptide(L)'
;MKKLLLFLVSACVMLGANGANQLEGTNQGMSPIWDDNRLVGIDRYDSYFGSLWTYLQGNDYFSYGVAIAIIAVLVAFSAHYMVVGPKHFDHHSGKVYAFSKYVRLVHLIAAISWVILVPTGVIMMWGDLFGGGFFVRLMKNLHGIATILFAISIVPMFLMWGKRMLLSLYDIKWMMIVGGYLSKIKNPVPAGKFNAGQKAWFWVAMLGGFVMILTGAAMYFLNFNTPVLSSVFGLTQVEVLRLAAIVHNIIGIVCAVFLLVHIYMAVFAIKGAIHSIITGYKEEEEVYILHHYWYQELVKNGLMKPSKFEVSYTNLK
;
A
#
# COMPACT_ATOMS: atom_id res chain seq x y z
N MET A 1 14.64 18.87 9.24
CA MET A 1 13.87 19.13 8.01
C MET A 1 14.73 19.64 6.85
N LYS A 2 15.47 20.76 6.99
CA LYS A 2 16.35 21.28 5.89
C LYS A 2 17.42 20.29 5.40
N LYS A 3 18.05 19.52 6.29
CA LYS A 3 19.06 18.50 5.92
C LYS A 3 18.48 17.30 5.17
N LEU A 4 17.24 16.91 5.48
CA LEU A 4 16.54 15.81 4.79
C LEU A 4 16.08 16.24 3.40
N LEU A 5 15.62 17.49 3.27
CA LEU A 5 15.28 18.10 1.98
C LEU A 5 16.51 18.23 1.07
N LEU A 6 17.65 18.68 1.61
CA LEU A 6 18.91 18.75 0.86
C LEU A 6 19.40 17.37 0.40
N PHE A 7 19.27 16.35 1.25
CA PHE A 7 19.64 14.98 0.93
C PHE A 7 18.75 14.39 -0.18
N LEU A 8 17.43 14.60 -0.10
CA LEU A 8 16.48 14.14 -1.12
C LEU A 8 16.70 14.84 -2.48
N VAL A 9 16.98 16.15 -2.47
CA VAL A 9 17.30 16.90 -3.69
C VAL A 9 18.63 16.43 -4.30
N SER A 10 19.65 16.20 -3.46
CA SER A 10 20.95 15.68 -3.93
C SER A 10 20.83 14.25 -4.47
N ALA A 11 19.99 13.40 -3.87
CA ALA A 11 19.73 12.05 -4.36
C ALA A 11 19.00 12.06 -5.71
N CYS A 12 18.03 12.96 -5.92
CA CYS A 12 17.37 13.17 -7.21
C CYS A 12 18.36 13.59 -8.31
N VAL A 13 19.31 14.47 -8.00
CA VAL A 13 20.33 14.95 -8.98
C VAL A 13 21.33 13.84 -9.32
N MET A 14 21.78 13.06 -8.33
CA MET A 14 22.72 11.95 -8.55
C MET A 14 22.09 10.79 -9.33
N LEU A 15 20.81 10.49 -9.10
CA LEU A 15 20.08 9.47 -9.86
C LEU A 15 19.77 9.93 -11.30
N GLY A 16 19.59 11.23 -11.52
CA GLY A 16 19.45 11.81 -12.86
C GLY A 16 20.76 11.85 -13.66
N ALA A 17 21.90 12.07 -12.99
CA ALA A 17 23.22 12.16 -13.64
C ALA A 17 23.81 10.78 -14.01
N ASN A 18 23.53 9.74 -13.23
CA ASN A 18 24.04 8.38 -13.50
C ASN A 18 23.32 7.65 -14.65
N GLY A 19 22.17 8.16 -15.12
CA GLY A 19 21.49 7.59 -16.29
C GLY A 19 22.17 7.92 -17.63
N ALA A 20 22.99 8.97 -17.69
CA ALA A 20 23.69 9.37 -18.92
C ALA A 20 25.01 8.61 -19.13
N ASN A 21 25.66 8.14 -18.05
CA ASN A 21 26.97 7.49 -18.11
C ASN A 21 26.93 5.96 -18.20
N GLN A 22 25.75 5.34 -18.35
CA GLN A 22 25.61 3.89 -18.55
C GLN A 22 25.65 3.45 -20.02
N LEU A 23 25.91 4.34 -20.97
CA LEU A 23 25.85 4.04 -22.41
C LEU A 23 27.19 3.97 -23.13
N GLU A 24 28.32 4.14 -22.44
CA GLU A 24 29.64 3.92 -23.03
C GLU A 24 30.30 2.68 -22.39
N GLY A 25 30.26 1.55 -23.12
CA GLY A 25 31.19 0.44 -22.89
C GLY A 25 30.62 -0.88 -22.35
N THR A 26 29.31 -1.03 -22.13
CA THR A 26 28.76 -2.39 -21.88
C THR A 26 28.65 -3.14 -23.20
N ASN A 27 29.47 -4.19 -23.37
CA ASN A 27 29.36 -5.14 -24.49
C ASN A 27 27.90 -5.59 -24.64
N GLN A 28 27.22 -5.09 -25.69
CA GLN A 28 25.80 -5.40 -25.93
C GLN A 28 25.56 -6.91 -26.10
N GLY A 29 26.57 -7.66 -26.56
CA GLY A 29 26.51 -9.12 -26.75
C GLY A 29 26.50 -9.97 -25.47
N MET A 30 26.39 -9.38 -24.28
CA MET A 30 26.12 -10.13 -23.03
C MET A 30 24.79 -9.72 -22.38
N SER A 31 24.03 -8.82 -23.01
CA SER A 31 22.75 -8.36 -22.48
C SER A 31 21.62 -9.21 -23.04
N PRO A 32 20.80 -9.85 -22.19
CA PRO A 32 19.69 -10.60 -22.73
C PRO A 32 18.64 -9.71 -23.39
N ILE A 33 18.51 -8.40 -23.11
CA ILE A 33 17.57 -7.52 -23.81
C ILE A 33 18.16 -6.85 -25.08
N TRP A 34 19.47 -6.62 -25.13
CA TRP A 34 20.12 -5.91 -26.25
C TRP A 34 20.76 -6.82 -27.30
N ASP A 35 20.84 -8.12 -27.04
CA ASP A 35 21.40 -9.16 -27.92
C ASP A 35 20.30 -10.05 -28.54
N ASP A 36 20.34 -11.38 -28.40
CA ASP A 36 19.40 -12.32 -29.00
C ASP A 36 17.91 -12.00 -28.74
N ASN A 37 17.52 -11.60 -27.51
CA ASN A 37 16.09 -11.28 -27.27
C ASN A 37 15.66 -9.95 -27.89
N ARG A 38 16.59 -9.10 -28.37
CA ARG A 38 16.21 -7.88 -29.10
C ARG A 38 15.51 -8.25 -30.41
N LEU A 39 16.05 -9.21 -31.14
CA LEU A 39 15.48 -9.69 -32.40
C LEU A 39 14.23 -10.55 -32.13
N VAL A 40 14.34 -11.52 -31.22
CA VAL A 40 13.23 -12.43 -30.90
C VAL A 40 12.04 -11.72 -30.22
N GLY A 41 12.28 -10.63 -29.50
CA GLY A 41 11.25 -9.85 -28.82
C GLY A 41 10.43 -8.93 -29.72
N ILE A 42 11.01 -8.48 -30.84
CA ILE A 42 10.33 -7.62 -31.84
C ILE A 42 9.28 -8.43 -32.62
N ASP A 43 9.58 -9.68 -32.98
CA ASP A 43 8.67 -10.51 -33.79
C ASP A 43 7.50 -11.12 -32.99
N ARG A 44 7.52 -11.00 -31.66
CA ARG A 44 6.65 -11.77 -30.75
C ARG A 44 5.47 -11.02 -30.13
N TYR A 45 5.06 -9.87 -30.69
CA TYR A 45 3.88 -9.15 -30.19
C TYR A 45 2.59 -9.99 -30.24
N ASP A 46 2.51 -10.98 -31.13
CA ASP A 46 1.34 -11.86 -31.26
C ASP A 46 1.41 -13.10 -30.35
N SER A 47 2.41 -13.21 -29.48
CA SER A 47 2.64 -14.39 -28.63
C SER A 47 2.74 -14.06 -27.14
N TYR A 48 2.50 -15.06 -26.28
CA TYR A 48 2.58 -14.96 -24.82
C TYR A 48 1.81 -13.76 -24.25
N PHE A 49 2.49 -12.82 -23.59
CA PHE A 49 1.91 -11.64 -22.98
C PHE A 49 1.96 -10.41 -23.90
N GLY A 50 2.56 -10.51 -25.09
CA GLY A 50 2.68 -9.41 -26.05
C GLY A 50 1.32 -8.82 -26.43
N SER A 51 0.40 -9.68 -26.86
CA SER A 51 -0.93 -9.26 -27.33
C SER A 51 -1.77 -8.71 -26.18
N LEU A 52 -1.76 -9.39 -25.03
CA LEU A 52 -2.47 -8.95 -23.82
C LEU A 52 -1.93 -7.61 -23.29
N TRP A 53 -0.61 -7.46 -23.17
CA TRP A 53 0.01 -6.22 -22.70
C TRP A 53 -0.30 -5.07 -23.63
N THR A 54 -0.17 -5.27 -24.94
CA THR A 54 -0.44 -4.23 -25.95
C THR A 54 -1.93 -3.87 -25.96
N TYR A 55 -2.83 -4.84 -25.83
CA TYR A 55 -4.27 -4.61 -25.71
C TYR A 55 -4.62 -3.80 -24.45
N LEU A 56 -4.07 -4.17 -23.29
CA LEU A 56 -4.36 -3.50 -22.02
C LEU A 56 -3.79 -2.09 -21.95
N GLN A 57 -2.52 -1.93 -22.34
CA GLN A 57 -1.81 -0.66 -22.29
C GLN A 57 -2.24 0.27 -23.43
N GLY A 58 -2.39 -0.25 -24.65
CA GLY A 58 -2.71 0.54 -25.85
C GLY A 58 -4.16 1.05 -25.90
N ASN A 59 -5.06 0.45 -25.12
CA ASN A 59 -6.44 0.94 -24.95
C ASN A 59 -6.65 1.68 -23.60
N ASP A 60 -5.56 2.05 -22.92
CA ASP A 60 -5.58 2.78 -21.64
C ASP A 60 -6.40 2.11 -20.51
N TYR A 61 -6.61 0.79 -20.54
CA TYR A 61 -7.46 0.12 -19.56
C TYR A 61 -6.92 0.19 -18.14
N PHE A 62 -5.59 0.22 -17.94
CA PHE A 62 -5.02 0.42 -16.60
C PHE A 62 -5.34 1.82 -16.07
N SER A 63 -5.21 2.83 -16.92
CA SER A 63 -5.47 4.22 -16.59
C SER A 63 -6.96 4.43 -16.29
N TYR A 64 -7.86 3.98 -17.17
CA TYR A 64 -9.30 4.01 -16.89
C TYR A 64 -9.68 3.20 -15.64
N GLY A 65 -9.06 2.03 -15.45
CA GLY A 65 -9.26 1.19 -14.28
C GLY A 65 -8.93 1.92 -12.98
N VAL A 66 -7.79 2.60 -12.90
CA VAL A 66 -7.42 3.36 -11.69
C VAL A 66 -8.34 4.57 -11.48
N ALA A 67 -8.73 5.28 -12.54
CA ALA A 67 -9.67 6.41 -12.44
C ALA A 67 -11.02 5.96 -11.89
N ILE A 68 -11.62 4.92 -12.49
CA ILE A 68 -12.91 4.37 -12.08
C ILE A 68 -12.83 3.90 -10.62
N ALA A 69 -11.77 3.19 -10.25
CA ALA A 69 -11.59 2.69 -8.89
C ALA A 69 -11.46 3.82 -7.86
N ILE A 70 -10.66 4.85 -8.14
CA ILE A 70 -10.53 6.03 -7.25
C ILE A 70 -11.87 6.76 -7.13
N ILE A 71 -12.56 7.02 -8.24
CA ILE A 71 -13.86 7.69 -8.24
C ILE A 71 -14.89 6.88 -7.43
N ALA A 72 -14.97 5.57 -7.66
CA ALA A 72 -15.88 4.69 -6.94
C ALA A 72 -15.64 4.75 -5.42
N VAL A 73 -14.38 4.74 -5.00
CA VAL A 73 -13.99 4.84 -3.59
C VAL A 73 -14.36 6.20 -3.01
N LEU A 74 -14.12 7.31 -3.72
CA LEU A 74 -14.50 8.65 -3.28
C LEU A 74 -16.02 8.81 -3.14
N VAL A 75 -16.79 8.24 -4.08
CA VAL A 75 -18.26 8.20 -4.01
C VAL A 75 -18.72 7.38 -2.81
N ALA A 76 -18.13 6.20 -2.58
CA ALA A 76 -18.46 5.36 -1.43
C ALA A 76 -18.17 6.06 -0.09
N PHE A 77 -17.06 6.77 0.01
CA PHE A 77 -16.70 7.55 1.20
C PHE A 77 -17.62 8.74 1.44
N SER A 78 -17.99 9.44 0.36
CA SER A 78 -18.93 10.56 0.41
C SER A 78 -20.30 10.06 0.87
N ALA A 79 -20.79 8.97 0.28
CA ALA A 79 -22.04 8.33 0.68
C ALA A 79 -22.01 7.86 2.14
N HIS A 80 -20.95 7.17 2.57
CA HIS A 80 -20.79 6.75 3.97
C HIS A 80 -20.78 7.96 4.92
N TYR A 81 -20.06 9.03 4.58
CA TYR A 81 -19.97 10.23 5.41
C TYR A 81 -21.32 10.96 5.53
N MET A 82 -22.09 11.04 4.44
CA MET A 82 -23.40 11.70 4.42
C MET A 82 -24.48 10.88 5.14
N VAL A 83 -24.48 9.55 4.96
CA VAL A 83 -25.54 8.67 5.48
C VAL A 83 -25.26 8.26 6.93
N VAL A 84 -24.04 7.81 7.22
CA VAL A 84 -23.64 7.28 8.54
C VAL A 84 -22.89 8.33 9.35
N GLY A 85 -21.88 8.95 8.73
CA GLY A 85 -21.02 9.92 9.38
C GLY A 85 -19.91 9.29 10.25
N PRO A 86 -19.03 10.13 10.82
CA PRO A 86 -17.91 9.70 11.63
C PRO A 86 -18.33 9.18 13.00
N LYS A 87 -17.76 8.05 13.43
CA LYS A 87 -17.90 7.57 14.81
C LYS A 87 -17.04 8.44 15.74
N HIS A 88 -17.66 8.90 16.82
CA HIS A 88 -17.05 9.75 17.84
C HIS A 88 -16.87 8.97 19.12
N PHE A 89 -15.66 8.92 19.67
CA PHE A 89 -15.38 8.28 20.96
C PHE A 89 -15.10 9.33 22.04
N ASP A 90 -15.29 8.99 23.30
CA ASP A 90 -14.95 9.84 24.43
C ASP A 90 -13.43 9.95 24.60
N HIS A 91 -12.93 11.18 24.66
CA HIS A 91 -11.51 11.51 24.78
C HIS A 91 -11.08 11.88 26.21
N HIS A 92 -12.01 11.86 27.17
CA HIS A 92 -11.77 12.25 28.57
C HIS A 92 -11.71 11.07 29.54
N SER A 93 -12.08 9.87 29.09
CA SER A 93 -12.23 8.69 29.96
C SER A 93 -10.97 7.90 30.24
N GLY A 94 -9.93 8.04 29.42
CA GLY A 94 -8.72 7.24 29.54
C GLY A 94 -8.11 6.94 28.19
N LYS A 95 -6.82 6.58 28.20
CA LYS A 95 -6.04 6.29 27.00
C LYS A 95 -5.26 5.00 27.16
N VAL A 96 -5.25 4.19 26.11
CA VAL A 96 -4.54 2.91 26.04
C VAL A 96 -3.33 3.06 25.13
N TYR A 97 -2.14 2.72 25.65
CA TYR A 97 -0.93 2.73 24.84
C TYR A 97 -0.93 1.60 23.81
N ALA A 98 -1.11 1.94 22.54
CA ALA A 98 -1.26 0.99 21.44
C ALA A 98 0.04 0.80 20.65
N PHE A 99 0.82 1.86 20.41
CA PHE A 99 1.95 1.81 19.49
C PHE A 99 3.23 2.45 20.05
N SER A 100 4.32 1.68 19.99
CA SER A 100 5.63 2.17 20.39
C SER A 100 6.16 3.27 19.48
N LYS A 101 7.13 4.06 19.95
CA LYS A 101 7.82 5.07 19.11
C LYS A 101 8.45 4.45 17.87
N TYR A 102 9.05 3.25 18.01
CA TYR A 102 9.62 2.50 16.89
C TYR A 102 8.56 2.14 15.83
N VAL A 103 7.42 1.59 16.27
CA VAL A 103 6.29 1.26 15.36
C VAL A 103 5.82 2.49 14.60
N ARG A 104 5.68 3.63 15.29
CA ARG A 104 5.25 4.90 14.69
C ARG A 104 6.27 5.44 13.68
N LEU A 105 7.57 5.35 13.99
CA LEU A 105 8.62 5.82 13.10
C LEU A 105 8.66 5.00 11.81
N VAL A 106 8.61 3.67 11.90
CA VAL A 106 8.60 2.79 10.72
C VAL A 106 7.35 3.05 9.88
N HIS A 107 6.18 3.17 10.52
CA HIS A 107 4.95 3.54 9.81
C HIS A 107 5.08 4.90 9.11
N LEU A 108 5.70 5.90 9.75
CA LEU A 108 5.90 7.21 9.13
C LEU A 108 6.77 7.12 7.86
N ILE A 109 7.84 6.32 7.88
CA ILE A 109 8.69 6.09 6.69
C ILE A 109 7.86 5.47 5.56
N ALA A 110 7.06 4.44 5.88
CA ALA A 110 6.16 3.83 4.92
C ALA A 110 5.13 4.85 4.40
N ALA A 111 4.47 5.60 5.28
CA ALA A 111 3.45 6.58 4.92
C ALA A 111 3.98 7.66 3.97
N ILE A 112 5.19 8.19 4.23
CA ILE A 112 5.85 9.14 3.33
C ILE A 112 6.08 8.51 1.96
N SER A 113 6.53 7.26 1.91
CA SER A 113 6.71 6.55 0.65
C SER A 113 5.40 6.41 -0.13
N TRP A 114 4.33 5.92 0.51
CA TRP A 114 3.03 5.69 -0.13
C TRP A 114 2.38 6.98 -0.65
N VAL A 115 2.52 8.09 0.07
CA VAL A 115 2.06 9.42 -0.38
C VAL A 115 2.79 9.90 -1.62
N ILE A 116 3.99 9.40 -1.91
CA ILE A 116 4.72 9.70 -3.14
C ILE A 116 4.41 8.65 -4.22
N LEU A 117 4.51 7.35 -3.89
CA LEU A 117 4.34 6.24 -4.83
C LEU A 117 2.98 6.25 -5.53
N VAL A 118 1.89 6.41 -4.79
CA VAL A 118 0.55 6.30 -5.39
C VAL A 118 0.28 7.45 -6.37
N PRO A 119 0.45 8.74 -5.99
CA PRO A 119 0.22 9.82 -6.95
C PRO A 119 1.18 9.78 -8.14
N THR A 120 2.46 9.49 -7.93
CA THR A 120 3.43 9.41 -9.03
C THR A 120 3.11 8.26 -9.99
N GLY A 121 2.69 7.10 -9.48
CA GLY A 121 2.27 5.96 -10.29
C GLY A 121 1.05 6.29 -11.16
N VAL A 122 0.03 6.89 -10.56
CA VAL A 122 -1.17 7.38 -11.25
C VAL A 122 -0.80 8.40 -12.33
N ILE A 123 0.07 9.37 -12.04
CA ILE A 123 0.51 10.37 -13.03
C ILE A 123 1.26 9.71 -14.20
N MET A 124 2.14 8.73 -13.94
CA MET A 124 2.86 8.02 -15.00
C MET A 124 1.93 7.23 -15.93
N MET A 125 0.82 6.69 -15.43
CA MET A 125 -0.18 5.99 -16.26
C MET A 125 -0.80 6.92 -17.32
N TRP A 126 -0.91 8.22 -17.04
CA TRP A 126 -1.37 9.25 -17.98
C TRP A 126 -0.25 10.20 -18.40
N GLY A 127 0.98 9.69 -18.57
CA GLY A 127 2.14 10.52 -18.88
C GLY A 127 1.92 11.45 -20.08
N ASP A 128 1.21 10.97 -21.11
CA ASP A 128 0.92 11.76 -22.31
C ASP A 128 -0.08 12.91 -22.05
N LEU A 129 -1.14 12.66 -21.27
CA LEU A 129 -2.11 13.68 -20.84
C LEU A 129 -1.43 14.82 -20.06
N PHE A 130 -0.39 14.50 -19.28
CA PHE A 130 0.40 15.47 -18.52
C PHE A 130 1.53 16.11 -19.35
N GLY A 131 1.54 15.94 -20.68
CA GLY A 131 2.49 16.54 -21.61
C GLY A 131 3.89 15.90 -21.59
N GLY A 132 4.04 14.75 -20.94
CA GLY A 132 5.30 14.03 -20.87
C GLY A 132 6.45 14.86 -20.28
N GLY A 133 7.61 14.79 -20.94
CA GLY A 133 8.72 15.72 -20.71
C GLY A 133 9.26 15.73 -19.27
N PHE A 134 9.59 16.92 -18.77
CA PHE A 134 10.22 17.09 -17.46
C PHE A 134 9.33 16.61 -16.30
N PHE A 135 8.05 16.93 -16.32
CA PHE A 135 7.14 16.62 -15.22
C PHE A 135 6.97 15.11 -15.00
N VAL A 136 6.70 14.35 -16.06
CA VAL A 136 6.56 12.89 -15.96
C VAL A 136 7.89 12.22 -15.58
N ARG A 137 9.02 12.73 -16.09
CA ARG A 137 10.36 12.27 -15.65
C ARG A 137 10.62 12.53 -14.18
N LEU A 138 10.20 13.68 -13.65
CA LEU A 138 10.27 13.98 -12.23
C LEU A 138 9.42 13.00 -11.41
N MET A 139 8.18 12.72 -11.83
CA MET A 139 7.32 11.74 -11.16
C MET A 139 7.95 10.35 -11.15
N LYS A 140 8.52 9.89 -12.27
CA LYS A 140 9.26 8.62 -12.36
C LYS A 140 10.40 8.55 -11.35
N ASN A 141 11.21 9.60 -11.26
CA ASN A 141 12.36 9.63 -10.36
C ASN A 141 11.92 9.65 -8.88
N LEU A 142 10.89 10.43 -8.55
CA LEU A 142 10.30 10.44 -7.21
C LEU A 142 9.69 9.08 -6.84
N HIS A 143 9.05 8.41 -7.79
CA HIS A 143 8.53 7.05 -7.62
C HIS A 143 9.67 6.09 -7.25
N GLY A 144 10.75 6.09 -8.02
CA GLY A 144 11.94 5.25 -7.75
C GLY A 144 12.57 5.51 -6.38
N ILE A 145 12.70 6.77 -5.97
CA ILE A 145 13.23 7.13 -4.64
C ILE A 145 12.30 6.66 -3.52
N ALA A 146 10.99 6.86 -3.69
CA ALA A 146 10.00 6.44 -2.70
C ALA A 146 9.99 4.91 -2.54
N THR A 147 10.23 4.14 -3.60
CA THR A 147 10.37 2.68 -3.53
C THR A 147 11.45 2.25 -2.54
N ILE A 148 12.58 2.96 -2.48
CA ILE A 148 13.66 2.64 -1.52
C ILE A 148 13.18 2.78 -0.08
N LEU A 149 12.45 3.88 0.22
CA LEU A 149 11.89 4.09 1.55
C LEU A 149 10.91 2.98 1.92
N PHE A 150 10.05 2.57 0.97
CA PHE A 150 9.11 1.48 1.22
C PHE A 150 9.81 0.15 1.43
N ALA A 151 10.79 -0.20 0.60
CA ALA A 151 11.56 -1.44 0.69
C ALA A 151 12.32 -1.55 2.03
N ILE A 152 12.79 -0.44 2.60
CA ILE A 152 13.40 -0.44 3.94
C ILE A 152 12.34 -0.62 5.03
N SER A 153 11.13 -0.06 4.86
CA SER A 153 10.08 -0.11 5.88
C SER A 153 9.32 -1.43 5.94
N ILE A 154 9.19 -2.14 4.83
CA ILE A 154 8.30 -3.30 4.69
C ILE A 154 8.73 -4.48 5.59
N VAL A 155 10.04 -4.75 5.69
CA VAL A 155 10.56 -5.85 6.52
C VAL A 155 10.33 -5.58 8.02
N PRO A 156 10.71 -4.42 8.59
CA PRO A 156 10.34 -4.05 9.95
C PRO A 156 8.83 -4.09 10.22
N MET A 157 7.99 -3.63 9.28
CA MET A 157 6.53 -3.68 9.43
C MET A 157 6.02 -5.12 9.55
N PHE A 158 6.54 -6.03 8.73
CA PHE A 158 6.20 -7.45 8.83
C PHE A 158 6.57 -8.02 10.20
N LEU A 159 7.79 -7.78 10.67
CA LEU A 159 8.27 -8.32 11.93
C LEU A 159 7.47 -7.79 13.13
N MET A 160 7.06 -6.51 13.11
CA MET A 160 6.32 -5.93 14.23
C MET A 160 4.84 -6.32 14.27
N TRP A 161 4.21 -6.55 13.12
CA TRP A 161 2.75 -6.74 13.05
C TRP A 161 2.31 -8.11 12.58
N GLY A 162 3.13 -8.86 11.84
CA GLY A 162 2.76 -10.10 11.15
C GLY A 162 1.98 -11.09 12.02
N LYS A 163 2.46 -11.34 13.25
CA LYS A 163 1.77 -12.25 14.19
C LYS A 163 0.35 -11.79 14.55
N ARG A 164 0.14 -10.49 14.79
CA ARG A 164 -1.19 -9.95 15.16
C ARG A 164 -2.09 -9.70 13.95
N MET A 165 -1.56 -9.81 12.74
CA MET A 165 -2.29 -9.62 11.48
C MET A 165 -2.83 -10.93 10.88
N LEU A 166 -2.56 -12.07 11.50
CA LEU A 166 -3.16 -13.35 11.12
C LEU A 166 -4.68 -13.31 11.30
N LEU A 167 -5.38 -13.93 10.34
CA LEU A 167 -6.82 -14.10 10.41
C LEU A 167 -7.19 -14.98 11.61
N SER A 168 -8.24 -14.58 12.30
CA SER A 168 -8.81 -15.26 13.46
C SER A 168 -10.29 -15.57 13.17
N LEU A 169 -10.86 -16.59 13.80
CA LEU A 169 -12.25 -17.00 13.53
C LEU A 169 -13.26 -15.86 13.74
N TYR A 170 -12.98 -14.95 14.66
CA TYR A 170 -13.83 -13.80 14.93
C TYR A 170 -13.84 -12.75 13.80
N ASP A 171 -12.83 -12.76 12.92
CA ASP A 171 -12.78 -11.84 11.77
C ASP A 171 -13.93 -12.13 10.80
N ILE A 172 -14.42 -13.38 10.73
CA ILE A 172 -15.61 -13.74 9.93
C ILE A 172 -16.84 -13.00 10.45
N LYS A 173 -17.06 -13.02 11.77
CA LYS A 173 -18.15 -12.27 12.42
C LYS A 173 -18.00 -10.77 12.18
N TRP A 174 -16.78 -10.25 12.26
CA TRP A 174 -16.51 -8.85 11.97
C TRP A 174 -16.86 -8.48 10.52
N MET A 175 -16.50 -9.33 9.55
CA MET A 175 -16.80 -9.12 8.13
C MET A 175 -18.31 -9.16 7.85
N MET A 176 -19.06 -10.07 8.48
CA MET A 176 -20.52 -10.14 8.32
C MET A 176 -21.25 -8.86 8.75
N ILE A 177 -20.67 -8.10 9.69
CA ILE A 177 -21.21 -6.80 10.15
C ILE A 177 -20.43 -5.60 9.60
N VAL A 178 -19.43 -5.84 8.74
CA VAL A 178 -18.52 -4.82 8.18
C VAL A 178 -17.96 -3.90 9.28
N GLY A 179 -17.57 -4.50 10.41
CA GLY A 179 -17.06 -3.78 11.58
C GLY A 179 -18.04 -2.81 12.24
N GLY A 180 -19.34 -2.93 11.95
CA GLY A 180 -20.37 -2.00 12.42
C GLY A 180 -20.21 -0.59 11.85
N TYR A 181 -19.39 -0.41 10.81
CA TYR A 181 -19.14 0.91 10.22
C TYR A 181 -20.35 1.47 9.48
N LEU A 182 -21.23 0.60 8.97
CA LEU A 182 -22.47 1.04 8.31
C LEU A 182 -23.60 1.41 9.29
N SER A 183 -23.35 1.32 10.60
CA SER A 183 -24.32 1.64 11.65
C SER A 183 -23.89 2.85 12.47
N LYS A 184 -24.86 3.71 12.81
CA LYS A 184 -24.67 4.84 13.74
C LYS A 184 -24.56 4.38 15.20
N ILE A 185 -25.04 3.19 15.52
CA ILE A 185 -25.03 2.65 16.88
C ILE A 185 -23.62 2.18 17.22
N LYS A 186 -23.13 2.56 18.40
CA LYS A 186 -21.91 2.02 18.99
C LYS A 186 -22.24 0.72 19.71
N ASN A 187 -21.97 -0.39 19.07
CA ASN A 187 -21.92 -1.69 19.73
C ASN A 187 -20.47 -2.18 19.66
N PRO A 188 -19.98 -2.88 20.69
CA PRO A 188 -18.66 -3.46 20.57
C PRO A 188 -18.66 -4.45 19.39
N VAL A 189 -17.49 -4.64 18.77
CA VAL A 189 -17.32 -5.53 17.62
C VAL A 189 -16.24 -6.56 17.90
N PRO A 190 -16.37 -7.78 17.36
CA PRO A 190 -15.44 -8.87 17.64
C PRO A 190 -14.12 -8.63 16.89
N ALA A 191 -13.20 -7.91 17.53
CA ALA A 191 -11.91 -7.55 16.95
C ALA A 191 -10.80 -7.60 18.00
N GLY A 192 -9.65 -8.15 17.61
CA GLY A 192 -8.41 -8.03 18.38
C GLY A 192 -7.78 -6.64 18.23
N LYS A 193 -6.46 -6.55 18.44
CA LYS A 193 -5.73 -5.28 18.36
C LYS A 193 -5.87 -4.62 16.98
N PHE A 194 -5.99 -5.47 15.95
CA PHE A 194 -6.33 -5.08 14.60
C PHE A 194 -7.60 -5.81 14.18
N ASN A 195 -8.50 -5.09 13.52
CA ASN A 195 -9.74 -5.66 12.98
C ASN A 195 -9.52 -6.30 11.59
N ALA A 196 -10.51 -7.05 11.09
CA ALA A 196 -10.38 -7.77 9.82
C ALA A 196 -10.06 -6.84 8.62
N GLY A 197 -10.62 -5.62 8.58
CA GLY A 197 -10.29 -4.64 7.54
C GLY A 197 -8.82 -4.16 7.60
N GLN A 198 -8.30 -3.94 8.80
CA GLN A 198 -6.88 -3.60 9.00
C GLN A 198 -5.96 -4.77 8.64
N LYS A 199 -6.36 -6.02 8.94
CA LYS A 199 -5.63 -7.22 8.53
C LYS A 199 -5.62 -7.39 7.01
N ALA A 200 -6.77 -7.17 6.36
CA ALA A 200 -6.88 -7.20 4.90
C ALA A 200 -5.95 -6.16 4.26
N TRP A 201 -5.97 -4.91 4.75
CA TRP A 201 -5.03 -3.89 4.30
C TRP A 201 -3.58 -4.30 4.51
N PHE A 202 -3.24 -4.83 5.69
CA PHE A 202 -1.88 -5.30 5.97
C PHE A 202 -1.41 -6.32 4.94
N TRP A 203 -2.21 -7.34 4.61
CA TRP A 203 -1.79 -8.36 3.65
C TRP A 203 -1.72 -7.85 2.21
N VAL A 204 -2.63 -6.96 1.81
CA VAL A 204 -2.54 -6.25 0.51
C VAL A 204 -1.27 -5.42 0.45
N ALA A 205 -0.99 -4.60 1.47
CA ALA A 205 0.19 -3.75 1.52
C ALA A 205 1.49 -4.56 1.60
N MET A 206 1.49 -5.68 2.34
CA MET A 206 2.68 -6.52 2.53
C MET A 206 2.99 -7.40 1.33
N LEU A 207 2.04 -8.24 0.90
CA LEU A 207 2.25 -9.15 -0.23
C LEU A 207 2.24 -8.38 -1.55
N GLY A 208 1.25 -7.50 -1.73
CA GLY A 208 1.20 -6.61 -2.87
C GLY A 208 2.43 -5.71 -2.92
N GLY A 209 2.82 -5.12 -1.79
CA GLY A 209 4.03 -4.30 -1.72
C GLY A 209 5.32 -5.05 -2.10
N PHE A 210 5.48 -6.31 -1.66
CA PHE A 210 6.62 -7.12 -2.07
C PHE A 210 6.64 -7.39 -3.58
N VAL A 211 5.48 -7.76 -4.15
CA VAL A 211 5.36 -7.96 -5.61
C VAL A 211 5.59 -6.65 -6.38
N MET A 212 5.10 -5.52 -5.87
CA MET A 212 5.33 -4.19 -6.46
C MET A 212 6.81 -3.82 -6.46
N ILE A 213 7.55 -4.12 -5.39
CA ILE A 213 9.02 -3.90 -5.34
C ILE A 213 9.71 -4.76 -6.40
N LEU A 214 9.38 -6.05 -6.52
CA LEU A 214 10.02 -6.95 -7.48
C LEU A 214 9.72 -6.56 -8.93
N THR A 215 8.45 -6.33 -9.25
CA THR A 215 8.02 -5.91 -10.60
C THR A 215 8.53 -4.51 -10.94
N GLY A 216 8.54 -3.58 -9.98
CA GLY A 216 9.11 -2.25 -10.13
C GLY A 216 10.62 -2.29 -10.36
N ALA A 217 11.35 -3.14 -9.64
CA ALA A 217 12.79 -3.34 -9.85
C ALA A 217 13.06 -3.92 -11.25
N ALA A 218 12.28 -4.91 -11.70
CA ALA A 218 12.38 -5.46 -13.05
C ALA A 218 12.22 -4.36 -14.11
N MET A 219 11.19 -3.53 -13.99
CA MET A 219 10.94 -2.41 -14.92
C MET A 219 11.94 -1.26 -14.79
N TYR A 220 12.56 -1.07 -13.62
CA TYR A 220 13.55 -0.02 -13.40
C TYR A 220 14.91 -0.37 -13.98
N PHE A 221 15.39 -1.60 -13.73
CA PHE A 221 16.71 -2.03 -14.21
C PHE A 221 16.69 -2.43 -15.67
N LEU A 222 15.54 -2.92 -16.17
CA LEU A 222 15.28 -3.39 -17.55
C LEU A 222 16.14 -4.56 -18.01
N ASN A 223 17.43 -4.61 -17.63
CA ASN A 223 18.42 -5.57 -18.03
C ASN A 223 18.86 -6.48 -16.86
N PHE A 224 18.36 -7.71 -16.79
CA PHE A 224 18.72 -8.69 -15.76
C PHE A 224 18.53 -10.13 -16.25
N ASN A 225 19.34 -11.05 -15.72
CA ASN A 225 19.27 -12.47 -16.09
C ASN A 225 18.10 -13.18 -15.41
N THR A 226 17.31 -13.91 -16.19
CA THR A 226 16.16 -14.70 -15.71
C THR A 226 16.30 -16.19 -16.09
N PRO A 227 17.38 -16.88 -15.68
CA PRO A 227 17.72 -18.20 -16.20
C PRO A 227 16.64 -19.24 -15.91
N VAL A 228 16.02 -19.20 -14.71
CA VAL A 228 14.93 -20.13 -14.34
C VAL A 228 13.67 -19.87 -15.18
N LEU A 229 13.28 -18.62 -15.38
CA LEU A 229 12.09 -18.28 -16.18
C LEU A 229 12.29 -18.63 -17.66
N SER A 230 13.50 -18.41 -18.17
CA SER A 230 13.87 -18.74 -19.54
C SER A 230 13.95 -20.25 -19.76
N SER A 231 14.55 -21.02 -18.84
CA SER A 231 14.76 -22.46 -19.03
C SER A 231 13.53 -23.31 -18.72
N VAL A 232 12.72 -22.91 -17.74
CA VAL A 232 11.55 -23.67 -17.30
C VAL A 232 10.29 -23.28 -18.08
N PHE A 233 10.10 -21.99 -18.35
CA PHE A 233 8.86 -21.48 -18.95
C PHE A 233 9.06 -20.93 -20.37
N GLY A 234 10.29 -20.94 -20.89
CA GLY A 234 10.60 -20.40 -22.23
C GLY A 234 10.38 -18.90 -22.34
N LEU A 235 10.27 -18.19 -21.21
CA LEU A 235 9.99 -16.75 -21.20
C LEU A 235 11.26 -15.96 -21.52
N THR A 236 11.19 -15.15 -22.58
CA THR A 236 12.22 -14.15 -22.85
C THR A 236 12.16 -13.05 -21.79
N GLN A 237 13.25 -12.29 -21.66
CA GLN A 237 13.27 -11.16 -20.73
C GLN A 237 12.21 -10.08 -21.06
N VAL A 238 11.90 -9.90 -22.34
CA VAL A 238 10.83 -8.99 -22.79
C VAL A 238 9.46 -9.47 -22.27
N GLU A 239 9.18 -10.77 -22.31
CA GLU A 239 7.96 -11.34 -21.74
C GLU A 239 7.88 -11.15 -20.22
N VAL A 240 9.00 -11.30 -19.52
CA VAL A 240 9.07 -11.03 -18.08
C VAL A 240 8.75 -9.55 -17.78
N LEU A 241 9.26 -8.61 -18.57
CA LEU A 241 8.98 -7.18 -18.41
C LEU A 241 7.50 -6.85 -18.70
N ARG A 242 6.91 -7.44 -19.75
CA ARG A 242 5.48 -7.28 -20.07
C ARG A 242 4.59 -7.79 -18.93
N LEU A 243 4.88 -8.98 -18.42
CA LEU A 243 4.18 -9.54 -17.27
C LEU A 243 4.37 -8.68 -16.01
N ALA A 244 5.58 -8.20 -15.75
CA ALA A 244 5.86 -7.31 -14.64
C ALA A 244 5.03 -6.03 -14.73
N ALA A 245 4.91 -5.40 -15.90
CA ALA A 245 4.08 -4.21 -16.11
C ALA A 245 2.59 -4.48 -15.87
N ILE A 246 2.04 -5.58 -16.39
CA ILE A 246 0.64 -5.97 -16.15
C ILE A 246 0.38 -6.14 -14.65
N VAL A 247 1.21 -6.95 -13.99
CA VAL A 247 1.06 -7.26 -12.56
C VAL A 247 1.24 -6.00 -11.71
N HIS A 248 2.22 -5.15 -12.02
CA HIS A 248 2.48 -3.91 -11.29
C HIS A 248 1.31 -2.94 -11.40
N ASN A 249 0.70 -2.79 -12.57
CA ASN A 249 -0.46 -1.92 -12.74
C ASN A 249 -1.69 -2.46 -11.99
N ILE A 250 -1.99 -3.76 -12.10
CA ILE A 250 -3.14 -4.37 -11.40
C ILE A 250 -2.99 -4.24 -9.88
N ILE A 251 -1.84 -4.65 -9.34
CA ILE A 251 -1.60 -4.57 -7.89
C ILE A 251 -1.54 -3.11 -7.45
N GLY A 252 -0.94 -2.22 -8.25
CA GLY A 252 -0.90 -0.78 -8.01
C GLY A 252 -2.29 -0.17 -7.83
N ILE A 253 -3.27 -0.56 -8.67
CA ILE A 253 -4.67 -0.13 -8.53
C ILE A 253 -5.27 -0.60 -7.20
N VAL A 254 -5.11 -1.89 -6.88
CA VAL A 254 -5.63 -2.46 -5.62
C VAL A 254 -4.99 -1.76 -4.40
N CYS A 255 -3.68 -1.55 -4.44
CA CYS A 255 -2.91 -0.86 -3.43
C CYS A 255 -3.36 0.61 -3.26
N ALA A 256 -3.61 1.33 -4.36
CA ALA A 256 -4.11 2.70 -4.32
C ALA A 256 -5.50 2.78 -3.67
N VAL A 257 -6.42 1.89 -4.06
CA VAL A 257 -7.77 1.80 -3.47
C VAL A 257 -7.71 1.54 -1.97
N PHE A 258 -6.96 0.54 -1.54
CA PHE A 258 -6.86 0.21 -0.12
C PHE A 258 -6.13 1.29 0.69
N LEU A 259 -5.15 1.99 0.12
CA LEU A 259 -4.53 3.15 0.77
C LEU A 259 -5.58 4.24 1.03
N LEU A 260 -6.42 4.55 0.04
CA LEU A 260 -7.49 5.54 0.21
C LEU A 260 -8.48 5.12 1.30
N VAL A 261 -8.86 3.83 1.34
CA VAL A 261 -9.68 3.27 2.44
C VAL A 261 -8.98 3.42 3.79
N HIS A 262 -7.69 3.09 3.86
CA HIS A 262 -6.92 3.22 5.09
C HIS A 262 -6.88 4.66 5.61
N ILE A 263 -6.61 5.63 4.73
CA ILE A 263 -6.62 7.06 5.06
C ILE A 263 -8.02 7.50 5.48
N TYR A 264 -9.05 7.09 4.75
CA TYR A 264 -10.43 7.44 5.07
C TYR A 264 -10.84 6.97 6.46
N MET A 265 -10.54 5.72 6.79
CA MET A 265 -10.88 5.16 8.09
C MET A 265 -10.13 5.85 9.23
N ALA A 266 -8.86 6.17 9.02
CA ALA A 266 -8.01 6.77 10.06
C ALA A 266 -8.27 8.27 10.29
N VAL A 267 -8.64 9.01 9.24
CA VAL A 267 -8.79 10.47 9.28
C VAL A 267 -10.24 10.89 9.42
N PHE A 268 -11.15 10.25 8.68
CA PHE A 268 -12.53 10.71 8.54
C PHE A 268 -13.53 9.80 9.24
N ALA A 269 -13.51 8.48 9.04
CA ALA A 269 -14.57 7.60 9.56
C ALA A 269 -14.54 7.42 11.08
N ILE A 270 -13.35 7.44 11.68
CA ILE A 270 -13.14 7.25 13.12
C ILE A 270 -12.46 8.50 13.68
N LYS A 271 -13.23 9.36 14.35
CA LYS A 271 -12.71 10.63 14.84
C LYS A 271 -11.62 10.40 15.88
N GLY A 272 -10.45 10.96 15.62
CA GLY A 272 -9.30 10.88 16.52
C GLY A 272 -8.39 9.67 16.29
N ALA A 273 -8.76 8.69 15.45
CA ALA A 273 -7.98 7.47 15.24
C ALA A 273 -6.54 7.73 14.76
N ILE A 274 -6.33 8.77 13.93
CA ILE A 274 -4.99 9.22 13.51
C ILE A 274 -4.05 9.50 14.70
N HIS A 275 -4.57 9.96 15.84
CA HIS A 275 -3.73 10.24 17.02
C HIS A 275 -3.07 8.98 17.58
N SER A 276 -3.60 7.79 17.30
CA SER A 276 -2.98 6.53 17.72
C SER A 276 -1.61 6.33 17.09
N ILE A 277 -1.43 6.67 15.82
CA ILE A 277 -0.13 6.54 15.14
C ILE A 277 0.76 7.77 15.32
N ILE A 278 0.21 8.91 15.74
CA ILE A 278 0.99 10.11 16.06
C ILE A 278 1.52 10.04 17.49
N THR A 279 0.66 9.80 18.47
CA THR A 279 0.97 9.87 19.91
C THR A 279 1.26 8.50 20.53
N GLY A 280 0.80 7.42 19.90
CA GLY A 280 0.92 6.05 20.40
C GLY A 280 -0.28 5.58 21.21
N TYR A 281 -1.26 6.46 21.47
CA TYR A 281 -2.39 6.20 22.36
C TYR A 281 -3.73 6.15 21.61
N LYS A 282 -4.57 5.19 21.98
CA LYS A 282 -5.98 5.09 21.56
C LYS A 282 -6.89 5.51 22.71
N GLU A 283 -8.05 6.08 22.40
CA GLU A 283 -9.05 6.40 23.41
C GLU A 283 -9.67 5.10 23.97
N GLU A 284 -9.93 5.07 25.27
CA GLU A 284 -10.41 3.87 25.97
C GLU A 284 -11.74 3.35 25.39
N GLU A 285 -12.70 4.23 25.09
CA GLU A 285 -13.98 3.84 24.49
C GLU A 285 -13.78 3.24 23.09
N GLU A 286 -12.85 3.76 22.30
CA GLU A 286 -12.52 3.22 20.98
C GLU A 286 -11.98 1.80 21.12
N VAL A 287 -11.10 1.56 22.09
CA VAL A 287 -10.55 0.22 22.36
C VAL A 287 -11.65 -0.75 22.80
N TYR A 288 -12.52 -0.31 23.70
CA TYR A 288 -13.64 -1.12 24.18
C TYR A 288 -14.61 -1.51 23.05
N ILE A 289 -14.95 -0.55 22.18
CA ILE A 289 -15.93 -0.74 21.11
C ILE A 289 -15.34 -1.41 19.87
N LEU A 290 -14.27 -0.84 19.30
CA LEU A 290 -13.74 -1.27 18.00
C LEU A 290 -12.69 -2.39 18.10
N HIS A 291 -12.21 -2.69 19.30
CA HIS A 291 -11.14 -3.66 19.56
C HIS A 291 -11.45 -4.52 20.80
N HIS A 292 -12.70 -4.96 20.94
CA HIS A 292 -13.23 -5.55 22.16
C HIS A 292 -12.43 -6.77 22.68
N TYR A 293 -11.93 -7.64 21.81
CA TYR A 293 -11.13 -8.78 22.24
C TYR A 293 -9.71 -8.39 22.65
N TRP A 294 -9.18 -7.29 22.11
CA TRP A 294 -7.94 -6.72 22.63
C TRP A 294 -8.14 -6.06 23.99
N TYR A 295 -9.27 -5.38 24.19
CA TYR A 295 -9.67 -4.91 25.51
C TYR A 295 -9.68 -6.05 26.54
N GLN A 296 -10.36 -7.16 26.23
CA GLN A 296 -10.39 -8.35 27.09
C GLN A 296 -8.98 -8.93 27.34
N GLU A 297 -8.12 -8.98 26.31
CA GLU A 297 -6.71 -9.39 26.44
C GLU A 297 -5.95 -8.49 27.42
N LEU A 298 -6.12 -7.17 27.34
CA LEU A 298 -5.44 -6.21 28.20
C LEU A 298 -5.89 -6.34 29.67
N VAL A 299 -7.19 -6.47 29.92
CA VAL A 299 -7.74 -6.64 31.27
C VAL A 299 -7.27 -7.98 31.87
N LYS A 300 -7.36 -9.07 31.10
CA LYS A 300 -6.91 -10.40 31.54
C LYS A 300 -5.43 -10.43 31.93
N ASN A 301 -4.59 -9.68 31.19
CA ASN A 301 -3.15 -9.62 31.46
C ASN A 301 -2.77 -8.55 32.50
N GLY A 302 -3.74 -7.89 33.15
CA GLY A 302 -3.47 -6.84 34.15
C GLY A 302 -2.85 -5.56 33.57
N LEU A 303 -2.90 -5.37 32.25
CA LEU A 303 -2.36 -4.20 31.55
C LEU A 303 -3.35 -3.03 31.51
N MET A 304 -4.61 -3.27 31.86
CA MET A 304 -5.68 -2.29 31.91
C MET A 304 -6.68 -2.68 33.00
N LYS A 305 -7.25 -1.70 33.71
CA LYS A 305 -8.36 -1.93 34.64
C LYS A 305 -9.68 -2.11 33.86
N PRO A 306 -10.67 -2.83 34.40
CA PRO A 306 -11.99 -2.88 33.79
C PRO A 306 -12.53 -1.48 33.52
N SER A 307 -12.94 -1.27 32.27
CA SER A 307 -13.44 0.01 31.78
C SER A 307 -14.84 0.29 32.33
N LYS A 308 -15.12 1.55 32.64
CA LYS A 308 -16.48 1.99 32.99
C LYS A 308 -17.51 1.72 31.87
N PHE A 309 -17.04 1.54 30.64
CA PHE A 309 -17.87 1.24 29.48
C PHE A 309 -18.47 -0.17 29.50
N GLU A 310 -17.99 -1.08 30.36
CA GLU A 310 -18.63 -2.39 30.58
C GLU A 310 -20.07 -2.29 31.08
N VAL A 311 -20.39 -1.24 31.84
CA VAL A 311 -21.76 -0.99 32.33
C VAL A 311 -22.62 -0.35 31.25
N SER A 312 -21.99 0.43 30.35
CA SER A 312 -22.69 1.19 29.30
C SER A 312 -23.02 0.36 28.06
N TYR A 313 -22.25 -0.70 27.81
CA TYR A 313 -22.37 -1.54 26.62
C TYR A 313 -22.41 -3.01 27.01
N THR A 314 -23.59 -3.61 27.02
CA THR A 314 -23.79 -4.97 27.57
C THR A 314 -23.69 -6.09 26.52
N ASN A 315 -23.60 -5.76 25.23
CA ASN A 315 -23.97 -6.68 24.13
C ASN A 315 -22.85 -7.60 23.63
N LEU A 316 -21.67 -7.60 24.27
CA LEU A 316 -20.62 -8.59 24.01
C LEU A 316 -20.01 -9.00 25.34
N LYS A 317 -20.68 -9.91 26.04
CA LYS A 317 -20.01 -10.76 27.04
C LYS A 317 -19.55 -12.04 26.35
#